data_AF-A0A941QS25-F1
#
_entry.id   AF-A0A941QS25-F1
#
_cell.length_a   1.000
_cell.length_b   1.000
_cell.length_c   1.000
_cell.angle_alpha   90.00
_cell.angle_beta   90.00
_cell.angle_gamma   90.00
#
_symmetry.space_group_name_H-M   'P 1'
#
loop_
_entity.id
_entity.type
_entity.pdbx_description
1 polymer ?
#
loop_
_entity_poly.entity_id
_entity_poly.type
_entity_poly.pdbx_seq_one_letter_code
_entity_poly.pdbx_strand_id
1 'polypeptide(L)' 'MNIAFNTALAGMMQSQANFNTASRNVVEAAAKDEGIVEALVAVKKAETTHAASAAVLKASSEMTDRLLDITV' A
#
# COMPACT_ATOMS: atom_id res chain seq x y z
N MET A 1 -19.45 -4.35 5.89
CA MET A 1 -18.26 -3.53 6.20
C MET A 1 -17.06 -4.44 6.52
N ASN A 2 -16.66 -5.34 5.60
CA ASN A 2 -15.62 -6.33 5.94
C ASN A 2 -14.72 -6.67 4.74
N ILE A 3 -15.28 -6.86 3.55
CA ILE A 3 -14.48 -7.24 2.37
C ILE A 3 -13.56 -6.10 1.93
N ALA A 4 -14.09 -4.90 1.67
CA ALA A 4 -13.26 -3.77 1.21
C ALA A 4 -12.19 -3.35 2.23
N PHE A 5 -12.52 -3.36 3.53
CA PHE A 5 -11.58 -3.04 4.60
C PHE A 5 -10.48 -4.10 4.73
N ASN A 6 -10.85 -5.39 4.77
CA ASN A 6 -9.87 -6.47 4.84
C ASN A 6 -9.01 -6.57 3.57
N THR A 7 -9.59 -6.32 2.39
CA THR A 7 -8.84 -6.26 1.13
C THR A 7 -7.87 -5.08 1.12
N ALA A 8 -8.29 -3.91 1.60
CA ALA A 8 -7.41 -2.75 1.71
C ALA A 8 -6.27 -3.02 2.69
N LEU A 9 -6.56 -3.59 3.87
CA LEU A 9 -5.58 -3.97 4.89
C LEU A 9 -4.58 -5.02 4.35
N ALA A 10 -5.08 -6.09 3.72
CA ALA A 10 -4.25 -7.12 3.12
C ALA A 10 -3.38 -6.56 1.97
N GLY A 11 -3.97 -5.69 1.12
CA GLY A 11 -3.24 -4.99 0.07
C GLY A 11 -2.15 -4.07 0.64
N MET A 12 -2.41 -3.42 1.77
CA MET A 12 -1.45 -2.57 2.46
C MET A 12 -0.28 -3.39 3.03
N MET A 13 -0.57 -4.53 3.70
CA MET A 13 0.46 -5.46 4.18
C MET A 13 1.30 -6.02 3.03
N GLN A 14 0.66 -6.46 1.95
CA GLN A 14 1.36 -6.97 0.77
C GLN A 14 2.21 -5.89 0.11
N SER A 15 1.72 -4.66 0.03
CA SER A 15 2.47 -3.53 -0.52
C SER A 15 3.71 -3.19 0.32
N GLN A 16 3.64 -3.29 1.65
CA GLN A 16 4.80 -3.10 2.53
C GLN A 16 5.83 -4.23 2.36
N ALA A 17 5.38 -5.49 2.26
CA ALA A 17 6.27 -6.61 2.00
C ALA A 17 6.99 -6.44 0.64
N ASN A 18 6.25 -6.04 -0.39
CA ASN A 18 6.80 -5.75 -1.71
C ASN A 18 7.75 -4.53 -1.69
N PHE A 19 7.45 -3.49 -0.92
CA PHE A 19 8.30 -2.31 -0.75
C PHE A 19 9.64 -2.68 -0.12
N ASN A 20 9.64 -3.52 0.92
CA ASN A 20 10.87 -3.93 1.59
C ASN A 20 11.78 -4.76 0.66
N THR A 21 11.18 -5.71 -0.07
CA THR A 21 11.90 -6.52 -1.08
C THR A 21 12.41 -5.64 -2.23
N ALA A 22 11.56 -4.76 -2.77
CA ALA A 22 11.95 -3.86 -3.85
C ALA A 22 13.05 -2.88 -3.42
N SER A 23 12.99 -2.36 -2.19
CA SER A 23 14.01 -1.47 -1.64
C SER A 23 15.36 -2.17 -1.49
N ARG A 24 15.37 -3.44 -1.06
CA ARG A 24 16.59 -4.27 -1.05
C ARG A 24 17.15 -4.46 -2.46
N ASN A 25 16.27 -4.74 -3.42
CA ASN A 25 16.66 -4.90 -4.82
C ASN A 25 17.20 -3.58 -5.41
N VAL A 26 16.71 -2.41 -4.98
CA VAL A 26 17.29 -1.11 -5.39
C VAL A 26 18.72 -0.98 -4.87
N VAL A 27 18.99 -1.35 -3.62
CA VAL A 27 20.34 -1.27 -3.05
C VAL A 27 21.29 -2.26 -3.74
N GLU A 28 20.85 -3.49 -4.00
CA GLU A 28 21.64 -4.47 -4.75
C GLU A 28 21.86 -4.06 -6.21
N ALA A 29 20.85 -3.52 -6.88
CA ALA A 29 20.95 -2.98 -8.23
C ALA A 29 21.89 -1.78 -8.29
N ALA A 30 21.84 -0.89 -7.29
CA ALA A 30 22.76 0.24 -7.18
C ALA A 30 24.20 -0.20 -6.95
N ALA A 31 24.41 -1.30 -6.21
CA ALA A 31 25.75 -1.87 -6.03
C ALA A 31 26.30 -2.56 -7.29
N LYS A 32 25.43 -2.96 -8.23
CA LYS A 32 25.79 -3.66 -9.48
C LYS A 32 25.69 -2.79 -10.73
N ASP A 33 25.25 -1.54 -10.60
CA ASP A 33 25.01 -0.56 -11.68
C ASP A 33 24.05 -1.04 -12.80
N GLU A 34 23.24 -2.07 -12.53
CA GLU A 34 22.28 -2.68 -13.46
C GLU A 34 20.88 -2.74 -12.84
N GLY A 35 19.83 -2.43 -13.62
CA GLY A 35 18.44 -2.65 -13.21
C GLY A 35 17.85 -1.70 -12.15
N ILE A 36 18.56 -0.61 -11.81
CA ILE A 36 18.13 0.37 -10.80
C ILE A 36 16.76 0.98 -11.11
N VAL A 37 16.49 1.27 -12.40
CA VAL A 37 15.22 1.86 -12.84
C VAL A 37 14.04 0.92 -12.59
N GLU A 38 14.18 -0.37 -12.89
CA GLU A 38 13.12 -1.37 -12.65
C GLU A 38 12.86 -1.56 -11.16
N ALA A 39 13.91 -1.57 -10.35
CA ALA A 39 13.79 -1.65 -8.91
C ALA A 39 13.08 -0.40 -8.32
N LEU A 40 13.39 0.80 -8.82
CA LEU A 40 12.70 2.05 -8.44
C LEU A 40 11.22 2.06 -8.86
N VAL A 41 10.89 1.57 -10.06
CA VAL A 41 9.51 1.43 -10.52
C VAL A 41 8.74 0.47 -9.61
N ALA A 42 9.35 -0.63 -9.20
CA ALA A 42 8.75 -1.57 -8.26
C ALA A 42 8.47 -0.94 -6.89
N VAL A 43 9.43 -0.17 -6.36
CA VAL A 43 9.24 0.62 -5.12
C VAL A 43 8.09 1.61 -5.28
N LYS A 44 8.04 2.38 -6.37
CA LYS A 44 6.98 3.36 -6.60
C LYS A 44 5.59 2.73 -6.75
N LYS A 45 5.52 1.57 -7.39
CA LYS A 45 4.28 0.80 -7.52
C LYS A 45 3.80 0.31 -6.15
N ALA A 46 4.71 -0.13 -5.29
CA ALA A 46 4.38 -0.52 -3.92
C ALA A 46 3.87 0.67 -3.10
N GLU A 47 4.52 1.83 -3.15
CA GLU A 47 4.04 3.06 -2.51
C GLU A 47 2.64 3.47 -2.97
N THR A 48 2.40 3.43 -4.28
CA THR A 48 1.11 3.81 -4.86
C THR A 48 0.01 2.87 -4.38
N THR A 49 0.30 1.57 -4.29
CA THR A 49 -0.63 0.56 -3.78
C THR A 49 -0.94 0.79 -2.30
N HIS A 50 0.08 1.12 -1.50
CA HIS A 50 -0.08 1.47 -0.10
C HIS A 50 -0.95 2.71 0.09
N ALA A 51 -0.71 3.77 -0.69
CA ALA A 51 -1.49 5.01 -0.65
C ALA A 51 -2.96 4.79 -1.06
N ALA A 52 -3.20 3.97 -2.09
CA ALA A 52 -4.55 3.59 -2.50
C ALA A 52 -5.28 2.81 -1.40
N SER A 53 -4.63 1.82 -0.78
CA SER A 53 -5.18 1.09 0.36
C SER A 53 -5.50 2.01 1.55
N ALA A 54 -4.62 2.95 1.87
CA ALA A 54 -4.84 3.91 2.94
C ALA A 54 -6.06 4.82 2.67
N ALA A 55 -6.26 5.26 1.42
CA ALA A 55 -7.43 6.04 1.04
C ALA A 55 -8.74 5.24 1.20
N VAL A 56 -8.74 3.95 0.83
CA VAL A 56 -9.90 3.07 1.00
C VAL A 56 -10.21 2.83 2.48
N LEU A 57 -9.19 2.65 3.32
CA LEU A 57 -9.35 2.51 4.77
C LEU A 57 -9.95 3.79 5.37
N LYS A 58 -9.44 4.97 4.97
CA LYS A 58 -9.98 6.26 5.43
C LYS A 58 -11.44 6.45 5.03
N ALA A 59 -11.77 6.21 3.76
CA ALA A 59 -13.14 6.31 3.27
C ALA A 59 -14.08 5.33 4.00
N SER A 60 -13.60 4.11 4.28
CA SER A 60 -14.37 3.13 5.06
C SER A 60 -14.60 3.60 6.50
N SER A 61 -13.60 4.22 7.14
CA SER A 61 -13.74 4.80 8.48
C SER A 61 -14.75 5.94 8.50
N GLU A 62 -14.67 6.88 7.55
CA GLU A 62 -15.60 8.01 7.43
C GLU A 62 -17.05 7.54 7.19
N MET A 63 -17.25 6.46 6.43
CA MET A 63 -18.56 5.84 6.25
C MET A 63 -19.09 5.23 7.55
N THR A 64 -18.24 4.56 8.33
CA THR A 64 -18.62 3.99 9.62
C THR A 64 -19.00 5.08 10.61
N ASP A 65 -18.21 6.15 10.70
CA ASP A 65 -18.49 7.27 11.60
C ASP A 65 -19.82 7.94 11.24
N ARG A 66 -20.09 8.17 9.95
CA ARG A 66 -21.38 8.70 9.49
C ARG A 66 -22.55 7.78 9.80
N LEU A 67 -22.38 6.45 9.69
CA LEU A 67 -23.44 5.51 10.05
C LEU A 67 -23.72 5.53 11.56
N LEU A 68 -22.69 5.67 12.39
CA LEU A 68 -22.86 5.87 13.82
C LEU A 68 -23.62 7.17 14.12
N ASP A 69 -23.24 8.27 13.47
CA ASP A 69 -23.84 9.60 13.68
C ASP A 69 -25.31 9.67 13.24
N ILE A 70 -25.74 8.84 12.27
CA ILE A 70 -27.16 8.72 11.86
C ILE A 70 -27.97 7.88 12.86
N THR A 71 -27.32 6.99 13.60
CA THR A 71 -28.00 6.01 14.47
C THR A 71 -28.19 6.53 15.90
N VAL A 72 -27.41 7.52 16.33
CA VAL A 72 -27.50 8.19 17.64
C VAL A 72 -28.38 9.44 17.55
#